data_AF-E4RWT7-F1
#
_entry.id   AF-E4RWT7-F1
#
_cell.length_a   1.000
_cell.length_b   1.000
_cell.length_c   1.000
_cell.angle_alpha   90.00
_cell.angle_beta   90.00
_cell.angle_gamma   90.00
#
_symmetry.space_group_name_H-M   'P 1'
#
loop_
_entity.id
_entity.type
_entity.pdbx_description
1 polymer ?
#
loop_
_entity_poly.entity_id
_entity_poly.type
_entity_poly.pdbx_seq_one_letter_code
_entity_poly.pdbx_strand_id
1 'polypeptide(L)' 'MTKKKTPFGKYLESKSINQAALARTTGIRPNRISEFATQDCLKMRADEIYLLAKALGERPGTLLDYLLAEIKS' A
#
# COMPACT_ATOMS: atom_id res chain seq x y z
N MET A 1 17.06 10.65 11.36
CA MET A 1 16.41 9.35 11.70
C MET A 1 15.57 8.92 10.51
N THR A 2 16.01 7.90 9.76
CA THR A 2 15.27 7.39 8.60
C THR A 2 14.06 6.60 9.12
N LYS A 3 12.83 7.12 8.96
CA LYS A 3 11.61 6.36 9.29
C LYS A 3 11.62 5.07 8.46
N LYS A 4 11.58 3.90 9.12
CA LYS A 4 11.41 2.61 8.44
C LYS A 4 10.06 2.63 7.71
N LYS A 5 10.07 2.58 6.38
CA LYS A 5 8.86 2.48 5.56
C LYS A 5 8.52 1.01 5.32
N THR A 6 7.23 0.70 5.35
CA THR A 6 6.72 -0.63 4.98
C THR A 6 6.98 -0.89 3.48
N PRO A 7 6.84 -2.13 2.99
CA PRO A 7 6.86 -2.40 1.55
C PRO A 7 5.91 -1.48 0.79
N PHE A 8 4.67 -1.30 1.27
CA PHE A 8 3.71 -0.38 0.66
C PHE A 8 4.19 1.08 0.66
N GLY A 9 4.80 1.56 1.75
CA GLY A 9 5.35 2.91 1.81
C GLY A 9 6.48 3.15 0.80
N LYS A 10 7.35 2.15 0.61
CA LYS A 10 8.40 2.18 -0.44
C LYS A 10 7.79 2.16 -1.83
N TYR A 11 6.75 1.35 -2.05
CA TYR A 11 6.02 1.28 -3.32
C TYR A 11 5.49 2.66 -3.72
N LEU A 12 4.76 3.31 -2.81
CA LEU A 12 4.17 4.62 -3.06
C LEU A 12 5.22 5.70 -3.36
N GLU A 13 6.33 5.70 -2.62
CA GLU A 13 7.43 6.64 -2.84
C GLU A 13 8.12 6.41 -4.20
N SER A 14 8.42 5.16 -4.55
CA SER A 14 9.09 4.83 -5.82
C SER A 14 8.30 5.26 -7.05
N LYS A 15 6.97 5.36 -6.93
CA LYS A 15 6.05 5.76 -8.01
C LYS A 15 5.51 7.18 -7.84
N SER A 16 6.02 7.96 -6.87
CA SER A 16 5.56 9.32 -6.57
C SER A 16 4.04 9.43 -6.35
N ILE A 17 3.44 8.41 -5.73
CA ILE A 17 1.99 8.34 -5.54
C ILE A 17 1.55 9.24 -4.38
N ASN A 18 0.59 10.11 -4.64
CA ASN A 18 -0.03 10.95 -3.63
C ASN A 18 -1.06 10.17 -2.80
N GLN A 19 -0.78 9.97 -1.50
CA GLN A 19 -1.66 9.24 -0.58
C GLN A 19 -3.05 9.87 -0.41
N ALA A 20 -3.15 11.20 -0.42
CA ALA A 20 -4.44 11.89 -0.29
C ALA A 20 -5.30 11.73 -1.54
N ALA A 21 -4.69 11.65 -2.72
CA ALA A 21 -5.39 11.30 -3.96
C ALA A 21 -5.83 9.84 -3.93
N LEU A 22 -4.94 8.93 -3.53
CA LEU A 22 -5.23 7.50 -3.42
C LEU A 22 -6.39 7.22 -2.45
N ALA A 23 -6.45 7.93 -1.31
CA ALA A 23 -7.54 7.82 -0.34
C ALA A 23 -8.89 8.22 -0.95
N ARG A 24 -8.92 9.31 -1.72
CA ARG A 24 -10.13 9.77 -2.42
C ARG A 24 -10.60 8.77 -3.47
N THR A 25 -9.68 8.23 -4.27
CA THR A 25 -10.02 7.28 -5.34
C THR A 25 -10.49 5.93 -4.80
N THR A 26 -9.87 5.45 -3.72
CA THR A 26 -10.19 4.12 -3.15
C THR A 26 -11.35 4.15 -2.16
N GLY A 27 -11.70 5.32 -1.62
CA GLY A 27 -12.61 5.43 -0.47
C GLY A 27 -12.00 4.97 0.86
N ILE A 28 -10.72 4.57 0.87
CA ILE A 28 -9.99 4.20 2.09
C ILE A 28 -9.64 5.48 2.85
N ARG A 29 -9.84 5.47 4.17
CA ARG A 29 -9.59 6.64 5.01
C ARG A 29 -8.12 7.09 4.91
N PRO A 30 -7.82 8.40 4.88
CA PRO A 30 -6.44 8.90 4.76
C PRO A 30 -5.49 8.38 5.85
N ASN A 31 -5.97 8.27 7.10
CA ASN A 31 -5.19 7.70 8.21
C ASN A 31 -4.81 6.25 7.93
N ARG A 32 -5.73 5.45 7.36
CA ARG A 32 -5.52 4.05 7.04
C ARG A 32 -4.46 3.86 5.95
N ILE A 33 -4.45 4.71 4.92
CA ILE A 33 -3.37 4.69 3.90
C ILE A 33 -2.01 5.04 4.51
N SER A 34 -1.97 6.04 5.40
CA SER A 34 -0.75 6.44 6.10
C SER A 34 -0.22 5.32 7.02
N GLU A 35 -1.12 4.64 7.74
CA GLU A 35 -0.81 3.45 8.53
C GLU A 35 -0.17 2.37 7.67
N PHE A 36 -0.75 2.02 6.51
CA PHE A 36 -0.14 1.03 5.62
C PHE A 36 1.26 1.41 5.16
N ALA A 37 1.55 2.70 4.98
CA ALA A 37 2.86 3.17 4.52
C ALA A 37 3.93 3.21 5.65
N THR A 38 3.51 3.21 6.92
CA THR A 38 4.39 3.52 8.05
C THR A 38 4.41 2.49 9.19
N GLN A 39 3.41 1.62 9.28
CA GLN A 39 3.27 0.63 10.35
C GLN A 39 3.42 -0.80 9.80
N ASP A 40 4.57 -1.42 10.07
CA ASP A 40 4.96 -2.74 9.54
C ASP A 40 4.14 -3.91 10.12
N CYS A 41 3.55 -3.73 11.30
CA CYS A 41 2.75 -4.76 11.98
C CYS A 41 1.31 -4.88 11.48
N LEU A 42 0.91 -3.99 10.58
CA LEU A 42 -0.49 -3.77 10.26
C LEU A 42 -0.90 -4.56 9.02
N LYS A 43 -1.89 -5.44 9.18
CA LYS A 43 -2.38 -6.29 8.08
C LYS A 43 -3.35 -5.52 7.20
N MET A 44 -3.05 -5.51 5.90
CA MET A 44 -3.97 -5.04 4.85
C MET A 44 -4.93 -6.19 4.50
N ARG A 45 -6.23 -5.89 4.46
CA ARG A 45 -7.25 -6.88 4.07
C ARG A 45 -7.30 -7.04 2.55
N ALA A 46 -7.83 -8.17 2.08
CA ALA A 46 -7.87 -8.48 0.66
C ALA A 46 -8.69 -7.46 -0.17
N ASP A 47 -9.78 -6.93 0.39
CA ASP A 47 -10.59 -5.86 -0.21
C ASP A 47 -9.79 -4.55 -0.33
N GLU A 48 -9.02 -4.18 0.69
CA GLU A 48 -8.14 -3.02 0.69
C GLU A 48 -7.04 -3.15 -0.38
N ILE A 49 -6.41 -4.33 -0.50
CA ILE A 49 -5.42 -4.63 -1.55
C ILE A 49 -6.07 -4.50 -2.94
N TYR A 50 -7.27 -5.05 -3.12
CA TYR A 50 -7.99 -4.99 -4.39
C TYR A 50 -8.31 -3.56 -4.82
N LEU A 51 -8.84 -2.74 -3.90
CA LEU A 51 -9.17 -1.34 -4.16
C LEU A 51 -7.92 -0.51 -4.48
N LEU A 52 -6.85 -0.70 -3.71
CA LEU A 52 -5.58 -0.02 -3.93
C LEU A 52 -5.00 -0.39 -5.30
N ALA A 53 -4.94 -1.69 -5.63
CA ALA A 53 -4.44 -2.13 -6.93
C ALA A 53 -5.23 -1.50 -8.09
N LYS A 54 -6.56 -1.50 -8.02
CA LYS A 54 -7.39 -0.85 -9.03
C LYS A 54 -7.13 0.64 -9.17
N ALA A 55 -7.02 1.37 -8.05
CA ALA A 55 -6.73 2.80 -8.08
C ALA A 55 -5.33 3.12 -8.59
N LEU A 56 -4.40 2.16 -8.49
CA LEU A 56 -3.04 2.25 -9.00
C LEU A 56 -2.91 1.78 -10.46
N GLY A 57 -3.98 1.30 -11.08
CA GLY A 57 -3.96 0.74 -12.43
C GLY A 57 -3.25 -0.61 -12.52
N GLU A 58 -3.18 -1.36 -11.42
CA GLU A 58 -2.48 -2.65 -11.34
C GLU A 58 -3.42 -3.82 -11.07
N ARG A 59 -2.92 -5.03 -11.34
CA ARG A 59 -3.61 -6.26 -10.94
C ARG A 59 -3.41 -6.48 -9.43
N PRO A 60 -4.46 -6.90 -8.70
CA PRO A 60 -4.35 -7.18 -7.26
C PRO A 60 -3.24 -8.16 -6.89
N GLY A 61 -3.05 -9.21 -7.71
CA GLY A 61 -1.96 -10.18 -7.51
C GLY A 61 -0.57 -9.55 -7.60
N THR A 62 -0.37 -8.61 -8.54
CA THR A 62 0.92 -7.91 -8.69
C THR A 62 1.23 -7.03 -7.48
N LEU A 63 0.23 -6.34 -6.94
CA LEU A 63 0.40 -5.59 -5.70
C LEU A 63 0.69 -6.53 -4.51
N LEU A 64 -0.03 -7.65 -4.42
CA LEU A 64 0.17 -8.64 -3.36
C LEU A 64 1.58 -9.24 -3.39
N ASP A 65 2.07 -9.65 -4.56
CA ASP A 65 3.41 -10.20 -4.76
C ASP A 65 4.48 -9.20 -4.30
N TYR A 66 4.30 -7.91 -4.63
CA TYR A 66 5.19 -6.86 -4.17
C TYR A 66 5.17 -6.70 -2.64
N LEU A 67 3.98 -6.69 -2.04
CA LEU A 67 3.81 -6.51 -0.59
C LEU A 67 4.41 -7.67 0.21
N LEU A 68 4.41 -8.88 -0.36
CA LEU A 68 4.84 -10.11 0.29
C LEU A 68 6.17 -10.66 -0.24
N ALA A 69 6.95 -9.85 -0.96
CA ALA A 69 8.19 -10.27 -1.62
C ALA A 69 9.24 -10.88 -0.68
N GLU A 70 9.18 -10.57 0.62
CA GLU A 70 10.11 -11.08 1.63
C GLU A 70 9.61 -12.36 2.35
N ILE A 71 8.40 -12.84 2.04
CA ILE A 71 7.89 -14.10 2.58
C ILE A 71 8.62 -15.26 1.91
N LYS A 72 9.29 -16.08 2.72
CA LYS A 72 9.88 -17.35 2.30
C LYS A 72 8.82 -18.45 2.35
N SER A 73 8.72 -19.23 1.28
CA SER A 73 7.91 -20.45 1.17
C SER A 73 8.62 -21.66 1.77
#